data_AF-A9UP48-F1
#
_entry.id   AF-A9UP48-F1
#
_cell.length_a   1.000
_cell.length_b   1.000
_cell.length_c   1.000
_cell.angle_alpha   90.00
_cell.angle_beta   90.00
_cell.angle_gamma   90.00
#
_symmetry.space_group_name_H-M   'P 1'
#
loop_
_entity.id
_entity.type
_entity.pdbx_description
1 polymer ?
#
loop_
_entity_poly.entity_id
_entity_poly.type
_entity_poly.pdbx_seq_one_letter_code
_entity_poly.pdbx_strand_id
1 'polypeptide(L)'
;VERAVSDQGSIDDLVLHLEICDQINETSAAAEDAAKTLRKKLASGKLSQAQILKALVVLETAVKNCHKRFHLQVTSKDFVNVLMKTYHARGQATVVKDKILELIASWARAFRSDPMMSAVVNTHQELLIQGVEFPEENPDEMAPIVTPGVSVAASELSNSHAQSQQYSSSLPGTANSLTSDHDIMGDEELARQLVRQNF
;
A
#
# COMPACT_ATOMS: atom_id res chain seq x y z
N VAL A 1 -0.41 12.66 -18.19
CA VAL A 1 -0.05 11.40 -18.90
C VAL A 1 0.62 11.64 -20.25
N GLU A 2 -0.01 12.33 -21.21
CA GLU A 2 0.55 12.56 -22.56
C GLU A 2 1.98 13.10 -22.55
N ARG A 3 2.24 14.15 -21.75
CA ARG A 3 3.56 14.76 -21.55
C ARG A 3 4.61 13.79 -21.00
N ALA A 4 4.25 12.98 -20.00
CA ALA A 4 5.18 12.05 -19.35
C ALA A 4 5.66 10.95 -20.31
N VAL A 5 4.78 10.51 -21.20
CA VAL A 5 5.04 9.40 -22.13
C VAL A 5 5.54 9.90 -23.50
N SER A 6 5.74 11.21 -23.69
CA SER A 6 6.27 11.74 -24.94
C SER A 6 7.79 11.52 -25.07
N ASP A 7 8.35 11.90 -26.23
CA ASP A 7 9.80 11.87 -26.44
C ASP A 7 10.54 12.83 -25.50
N GLN A 8 9.93 13.95 -25.17
CA GLN A 8 10.47 14.98 -24.28
C GLN A 8 10.26 14.68 -22.79
N GLY A 9 9.36 13.74 -22.45
CA GLY A 9 9.14 13.33 -21.06
C GLY A 9 10.39 12.66 -20.47
N SER A 10 10.78 12.99 -19.25
CA SER A 10 11.82 12.23 -18.53
C SER A 10 11.18 11.10 -17.75
N ILE A 11 11.85 9.95 -17.67
CA ILE A 11 11.43 8.83 -16.82
C ILE A 11 11.60 9.16 -15.33
N ASP A 12 12.48 10.11 -15.01
CA ASP A 12 12.80 10.52 -13.63
C ASP A 12 12.06 11.81 -13.20
N ASP A 13 11.11 12.31 -14.00
CA ASP A 13 10.31 13.50 -13.67
C ASP A 13 9.24 13.16 -12.62
N LEU A 14 9.71 12.90 -11.39
CA LEU A 14 8.85 12.55 -10.25
C LEU A 14 7.83 13.65 -9.94
N VAL A 15 8.19 14.92 -10.18
CA VAL A 15 7.27 16.05 -10.01
C VAL A 15 6.08 15.89 -10.95
N LEU A 16 6.31 15.67 -12.25
CA LEU A 16 5.22 15.40 -13.19
C LEU A 16 4.42 14.15 -12.84
N HIS A 17 5.08 13.09 -12.36
CA HIS A 17 4.40 11.85 -12.01
C HIS A 17 3.43 12.07 -10.83
N LEU A 18 3.83 12.85 -9.83
CA LEU A 18 2.98 13.20 -8.69
C LEU A 18 1.86 14.18 -9.09
N GLU A 19 2.14 15.17 -9.95
CA GLU A 19 1.09 16.03 -10.52
C GLU A 19 -0.01 15.22 -11.24
N ILE A 20 0.39 14.16 -11.96
CA ILE A 20 -0.57 13.24 -12.59
C ILE A 20 -1.41 12.50 -11.54
N CYS A 21 -0.81 12.08 -10.43
CA CYS A 21 -1.52 11.40 -9.35
C CYS A 21 -2.55 12.33 -8.69
N ASP A 22 -2.20 13.58 -8.45
CA ASP A 22 -3.11 14.59 -7.90
C ASP A 22 -4.34 14.75 -8.81
N GLN A 23 -4.12 14.90 -10.13
CA GLN A 23 -5.21 15.00 -11.11
C GLN A 23 -6.09 13.75 -11.15
N ILE A 24 -5.49 12.55 -11.13
CA ILE A 24 -6.23 11.28 -11.06
C ILE A 24 -7.11 11.23 -9.81
N ASN A 25 -6.61 11.77 -8.70
CA ASN A 25 -7.28 11.74 -7.42
C ASN A 25 -8.39 12.79 -7.27
N GLU A 26 -8.56 13.73 -8.21
CA GLU A 26 -9.65 14.72 -8.16
C GLU A 26 -11.03 14.07 -8.31
N THR A 27 -11.22 13.25 -9.36
CA THR A 27 -12.55 12.71 -9.71
C THR A 27 -12.50 11.28 -10.22
N SER A 28 -13.64 10.59 -10.19
CA SER A 28 -13.75 9.25 -10.79
C SER A 28 -13.59 9.27 -12.31
N ALA A 29 -14.06 10.34 -12.98
CA ALA A 29 -13.87 10.53 -14.40
C ALA A 29 -12.38 10.72 -14.76
N ALA A 30 -11.65 11.52 -13.98
CA ALA A 30 -10.21 11.71 -14.19
C ALA A 30 -9.42 10.39 -14.05
N ALA A 31 -9.78 9.55 -13.07
CA ALA A 31 -9.19 8.22 -12.93
C ALA A 31 -9.47 7.31 -14.13
N GLU A 32 -10.72 7.29 -14.63
CA GLU A 32 -11.09 6.52 -15.81
C GLU A 32 -10.35 7.01 -17.07
N ASP A 33 -10.32 8.31 -17.30
CA ASP A 33 -9.68 8.93 -18.46
C ASP A 33 -8.16 8.70 -18.47
N ALA A 34 -7.51 8.81 -17.31
CA ALA A 34 -6.08 8.54 -17.19
C ALA A 34 -5.76 7.06 -17.49
N ALA A 35 -6.51 6.12 -16.90
CA ALA A 35 -6.33 4.69 -17.14
C ALA A 35 -6.59 4.33 -18.62
N LYS A 36 -7.66 4.88 -19.21
CA LYS A 36 -7.99 4.70 -20.63
C LYS A 36 -6.88 5.23 -21.53
N THR A 37 -6.31 6.39 -21.22
CA THR A 37 -5.20 6.99 -21.95
C THR A 37 -3.95 6.11 -21.90
N LEU A 38 -3.54 5.66 -20.71
CA LEU A 38 -2.40 4.75 -20.53
C LEU A 38 -2.60 3.44 -21.31
N ARG A 39 -3.77 2.82 -21.16
CA ARG A 39 -4.12 1.57 -21.88
C ARG A 39 -4.06 1.75 -23.39
N LYS A 40 -4.64 2.83 -23.92
CA LYS A 40 -4.65 3.12 -25.35
C LYS A 40 -3.23 3.34 -25.89
N LYS A 41 -2.37 4.03 -25.14
CA LYS A 41 -0.97 4.24 -25.51
C LYS A 41 -0.20 2.93 -25.58
N LEU A 42 -0.27 2.10 -24.54
CA LEU A 42 0.39 0.79 -24.48
C LEU A 42 -0.11 -0.16 -25.58
N ALA A 43 -1.42 -0.15 -25.87
CA ALA A 43 -2.02 -0.97 -26.91
C ALA A 43 -1.74 -0.50 -28.34
N SER A 44 -1.25 0.74 -28.53
CA SER A 44 -1.14 1.34 -29.87
C SER A 44 -0.09 0.69 -30.76
N GLY A 45 0.93 0.04 -30.18
CA GLY A 45 2.10 -0.47 -30.90
C GLY A 45 3.00 0.62 -31.50
N LYS A 46 2.76 1.90 -31.20
CA LYS A 46 3.49 3.04 -31.77
C LYS A 46 4.57 3.59 -30.84
N LEU A 47 4.57 3.20 -29.58
CA LEU A 47 5.53 3.70 -28.61
C LEU A 47 6.91 3.06 -28.82
N SER A 48 7.96 3.86 -28.65
CA SER A 48 9.32 3.34 -28.51
C SER A 48 9.47 2.55 -27.21
N GLN A 49 10.48 1.70 -27.13
CA GLN A 49 10.79 0.93 -25.90
C GLN A 49 10.96 1.85 -24.67
N ALA A 50 11.61 3.01 -24.86
CA ALA A 50 11.77 4.02 -23.81
C ALA A 50 10.43 4.65 -23.39
N GLN A 51 9.54 4.97 -24.34
CA GLN A 51 8.22 5.49 -24.02
C GLN A 51 7.32 4.48 -23.32
N ILE A 52 7.41 3.19 -23.69
CA ILE A 52 6.71 2.12 -22.97
C ILE A 52 7.19 2.08 -21.52
N LEU A 53 8.51 2.11 -21.29
CA LEU A 53 9.06 2.11 -19.94
C LEU A 53 8.60 3.32 -19.12
N LYS A 54 8.60 4.53 -19.70
CA LYS A 54 8.04 5.74 -19.05
C LYS A 54 6.56 5.54 -18.66
N ALA A 55 5.75 4.97 -19.56
CA ALA A 55 4.35 4.70 -19.26
C ALA A 55 4.18 3.71 -18.10
N LEU A 56 5.03 2.70 -18.00
CA LEU A 56 5.02 1.74 -16.89
C LEU A 56 5.46 2.38 -15.56
N VAL A 57 6.45 3.29 -15.57
CA VAL A 57 6.87 4.03 -14.36
C VAL A 57 5.78 5.00 -13.88
N VAL A 58 5.10 5.70 -14.81
CA VAL A 58 3.93 6.52 -14.46
C VAL A 58 2.82 5.65 -13.86
N LEU A 59 2.57 4.49 -14.45
CA LEU A 59 1.55 3.55 -13.98
C LEU A 59 1.88 3.00 -12.58
N GLU A 60 3.14 2.65 -12.33
CA GLU A 60 3.64 2.26 -11.01
C GLU A 60 3.39 3.36 -9.97
N THR A 61 3.84 4.59 -10.28
CA THR A 61 3.71 5.74 -9.40
C THR A 61 2.24 6.02 -9.10
N ALA A 62 1.37 5.94 -10.13
CA ALA A 62 -0.05 6.13 -9.97
C ALA A 62 -0.70 5.06 -9.08
N VAL A 63 -0.35 3.78 -9.21
CA VAL A 63 -0.90 2.74 -8.32
C VAL A 63 -0.40 2.89 -6.87
N LYS A 64 0.82 3.43 -6.67
CA LYS A 64 1.33 3.73 -5.32
C LYS A 64 0.64 4.92 -4.66
N ASN A 65 0.12 5.88 -5.43
CA ASN A 65 -0.35 7.18 -4.90
C ASN A 65 -1.84 7.48 -5.16
N CYS A 66 -2.54 6.67 -5.95
CA CYS A 66 -3.93 6.92 -6.31
C CYS A 66 -4.91 6.07 -5.48
N HIS A 67 -6.17 6.47 -5.52
CA HIS A 67 -7.23 5.77 -4.79
C HIS A 67 -7.70 4.50 -5.52
N LYS A 68 -8.42 3.64 -4.78
CA LYS A 68 -9.01 2.38 -5.27
C LYS A 68 -9.75 2.50 -6.62
N ARG A 69 -10.41 3.63 -6.88
CA ARG A 69 -11.09 3.89 -8.17
C ARG A 69 -10.17 3.78 -9.38
N PHE A 70 -8.90 4.20 -9.27
CA PHE A 70 -7.91 4.05 -10.32
C PHE A 70 -7.41 2.61 -10.38
N HIS A 71 -7.18 1.97 -9.22
CA HIS A 71 -6.72 0.58 -9.14
C HIS A 71 -7.65 -0.36 -9.89
N LEU A 72 -8.97 -0.23 -9.67
CA LEU A 72 -9.98 -1.04 -10.37
C LEU A 72 -9.89 -0.93 -11.89
N GLN A 73 -9.49 0.24 -12.42
CA GLN A 73 -9.33 0.43 -13.87
C GLN A 73 -8.10 -0.31 -14.40
N VAL A 74 -6.95 -0.17 -13.72
CA VAL A 74 -5.67 -0.71 -14.19
C VAL A 74 -5.47 -2.20 -13.88
N THR A 75 -6.19 -2.74 -12.89
CA THR A 75 -6.25 -4.19 -12.61
C THR A 75 -7.39 -4.88 -13.36
N SER A 76 -8.11 -4.17 -14.23
CA SER A 76 -9.15 -4.80 -15.07
C SER A 76 -8.55 -5.81 -16.05
N LYS A 77 -9.30 -6.85 -16.39
CA LYS A 77 -8.84 -7.90 -17.34
C LYS A 77 -8.35 -7.31 -18.66
N ASP A 78 -9.05 -6.30 -19.18
CA ASP A 78 -8.67 -5.63 -20.42
C ASP A 78 -7.33 -4.89 -20.31
N PHE A 79 -7.08 -4.23 -19.18
CA PHE A 79 -5.82 -3.53 -18.96
C PHE A 79 -4.67 -4.52 -18.79
N VAL A 80 -4.86 -5.55 -17.95
CA VAL A 80 -3.86 -6.61 -17.73
C VAL A 80 -3.53 -7.34 -19.05
N ASN A 81 -4.53 -7.61 -19.89
CA ASN A 81 -4.31 -8.19 -21.22
C ASN A 81 -3.42 -7.32 -22.12
N VAL A 82 -3.51 -5.99 -22.01
CA VAL A 82 -2.62 -5.08 -22.76
C VAL A 82 -1.19 -5.20 -22.24
N LEU A 83 -0.99 -5.25 -20.92
CA LEU A 83 0.34 -5.48 -20.33
C LEU A 83 0.94 -6.81 -20.81
N MET A 84 0.14 -7.88 -20.82
CA MET A 84 0.61 -9.19 -21.29
C MET A 84 0.91 -9.21 -22.78
N LYS A 85 0.12 -8.51 -23.61
CA LYS A 85 0.44 -8.33 -25.03
C LYS A 85 1.76 -7.58 -25.22
N THR A 86 2.02 -6.55 -24.42
CA THR A 86 3.30 -5.82 -24.44
C THR A 86 4.44 -6.73 -24.00
N TYR A 87 4.27 -7.51 -22.92
CA TYR A 87 5.27 -8.48 -22.44
C TYR A 87 5.64 -9.52 -23.50
N HIS A 88 4.64 -10.08 -24.20
CA HIS A 88 4.85 -11.08 -25.24
C HIS A 88 5.22 -10.48 -26.61
N ALA A 89 5.32 -9.16 -26.75
CA ALA A 89 5.64 -8.54 -28.03
C ALA A 89 7.02 -8.99 -28.54
N ARG A 90 7.10 -9.27 -29.86
CA ARG A 90 8.35 -9.71 -30.49
C ARG A 90 9.38 -8.58 -30.44
N GLY A 91 10.57 -8.88 -29.93
CA GLY A 91 11.65 -7.89 -29.80
C GLY A 91 11.47 -6.91 -28.64
N GLN A 92 10.55 -7.18 -27.71
CA GLN A 92 10.39 -6.37 -26.50
C GLN A 92 11.66 -6.42 -25.65
N ALA A 93 12.13 -5.24 -25.21
CA ALA A 93 13.34 -5.12 -24.40
C ALA A 93 13.17 -5.76 -23.01
N THR A 94 14.22 -6.41 -22.50
CA THR A 94 14.23 -7.09 -21.21
C THR A 94 13.80 -6.16 -20.07
N VAL A 95 14.36 -4.95 -20.01
CA VAL A 95 13.98 -3.94 -19.00
C VAL A 95 12.48 -3.65 -18.94
N VAL A 96 11.79 -3.69 -20.09
CA VAL A 96 10.34 -3.49 -20.12
C VAL A 96 9.60 -4.74 -19.66
N LYS A 97 10.06 -5.93 -20.06
CA LYS A 97 9.47 -7.19 -19.61
C LYS A 97 9.59 -7.33 -18.10
N ASP A 98 10.78 -7.09 -17.56
CA ASP A 98 11.06 -7.14 -16.13
C ASP A 98 10.17 -6.16 -15.38
N LYS A 99 10.02 -4.92 -15.88
CA LYS A 99 9.13 -3.95 -15.26
C LYS A 99 7.65 -4.37 -15.27
N ILE A 100 7.19 -5.03 -16.33
CA ILE A 100 5.82 -5.58 -16.36
C ILE A 100 5.67 -6.70 -15.33
N LEU A 101 6.63 -7.62 -15.24
CA LEU A 101 6.60 -8.71 -14.27
C LEU A 101 6.61 -8.18 -12.83
N GLU A 102 7.43 -7.18 -12.54
CA GLU A 102 7.48 -6.49 -11.25
C GLU A 102 6.10 -5.90 -10.87
N LEU A 103 5.45 -5.19 -11.80
CA LEU A 103 4.11 -4.64 -11.57
C LEU A 103 3.07 -5.74 -11.32
N ILE A 104 3.07 -6.80 -12.13
CA ILE A 104 2.13 -7.92 -11.97
C ILE A 104 2.32 -8.60 -10.61
N ALA A 105 3.55 -8.87 -10.19
CA ALA A 105 3.85 -9.49 -8.90
C ALA A 105 3.44 -8.57 -7.72
N SER A 106 3.86 -7.31 -7.78
CA SER A 106 3.55 -6.31 -6.74
C SER A 106 2.04 -6.14 -6.56
N TRP A 107 1.28 -6.00 -7.65
CA TRP A 107 -0.17 -5.82 -7.60
C TRP A 107 -0.90 -7.09 -7.21
N ALA A 108 -0.47 -8.26 -7.70
CA ALA A 108 -1.03 -9.53 -7.25
C ALA A 108 -0.87 -9.70 -5.74
N ARG A 109 0.28 -9.31 -5.16
CA ARG A 109 0.49 -9.34 -3.71
C ARG A 109 -0.37 -8.32 -2.97
N ALA A 110 -0.40 -7.09 -3.44
CA ALA A 110 -1.10 -5.98 -2.79
C ALA A 110 -2.63 -6.19 -2.80
N PHE A 111 -3.17 -6.77 -3.87
CA PHE A 111 -4.62 -6.86 -4.10
C PHE A 111 -5.19 -8.29 -3.99
N ARG A 112 -4.40 -9.28 -3.52
CA ARG A 112 -4.82 -10.69 -3.41
C ARG A 112 -6.11 -10.93 -2.62
N SER A 113 -6.47 -10.03 -1.71
CA SER A 113 -7.67 -10.14 -0.87
C SER A 113 -8.90 -9.45 -1.47
N ASP A 114 -8.77 -8.76 -2.61
CA ASP A 114 -9.88 -8.06 -3.27
C ASP A 114 -10.35 -8.84 -4.52
N PRO A 115 -11.53 -9.48 -4.49
CA PRO A 115 -12.06 -10.22 -5.63
C PRO A 115 -12.23 -9.37 -6.90
N MET A 116 -12.45 -8.06 -6.77
CA MET A 116 -12.60 -7.15 -7.91
C MET A 116 -11.29 -6.95 -8.68
N MET A 117 -10.15 -7.30 -8.09
CA MET A 117 -8.81 -7.18 -8.67
C MET A 117 -8.19 -8.56 -8.97
N SER A 118 -9.00 -9.61 -9.02
CA SER A 118 -8.55 -10.99 -9.25
C SER A 118 -7.83 -11.21 -10.59
N ALA A 119 -8.05 -10.35 -11.60
CA ALA A 119 -7.41 -10.51 -12.90
C ALA A 119 -5.87 -10.49 -12.82
N VAL A 120 -5.28 -9.56 -12.06
CA VAL A 120 -3.81 -9.51 -11.91
C VAL A 120 -3.28 -10.68 -11.10
N VAL A 121 -4.04 -11.14 -10.09
CA VAL A 121 -3.69 -12.30 -9.27
C VAL A 121 -3.66 -13.57 -10.12
N ASN A 122 -4.68 -13.78 -10.94
CA ASN A 122 -4.78 -14.93 -11.84
C ASN A 122 -3.66 -14.90 -12.88
N THR A 123 -3.38 -13.75 -13.50
CA THR A 123 -2.27 -13.61 -14.45
C THR A 123 -0.92 -13.90 -13.82
N HIS A 124 -0.66 -13.44 -12.59
CA HIS A 124 0.55 -13.78 -11.86
C HIS A 124 0.68 -15.31 -11.64
N GLN A 125 -0.40 -15.97 -11.20
CA GLN A 125 -0.40 -17.43 -11.02
C GLN A 125 -0.19 -18.19 -12.34
N GLU A 126 -0.84 -17.77 -13.42
CA GLU A 126 -0.67 -18.35 -14.75
C GLU A 126 0.79 -18.27 -15.22
N LEU A 127 1.45 -17.13 -15.00
CA LEU A 127 2.86 -16.94 -15.35
C LEU A 127 3.78 -17.88 -14.54
N LEU A 128 3.51 -18.05 -13.24
CA LEU A 128 4.25 -19.02 -12.41
C LEU A 128 4.07 -20.45 -12.92
N ILE A 129 2.84 -20.84 -13.29
CA ILE A 129 2.56 -22.18 -13.85
C ILE A 129 3.30 -22.40 -15.17
N GLN A 130 3.45 -21.34 -15.98
CA GLN A 130 4.23 -21.36 -17.22
C GLN A 130 5.75 -21.39 -16.99
N GLY A 131 6.22 -21.30 -15.74
CA GLY A 131 7.63 -21.28 -15.39
C GLY A 131 8.32 -19.94 -15.65
N VAL A 132 7.56 -18.83 -15.68
CA VAL A 132 8.14 -17.48 -15.77
C VAL A 132 8.80 -17.13 -14.44
N GLU A 133 10.09 -16.80 -14.50
CA GLU A 133 10.83 -16.26 -13.36
C GLU A 133 10.53 -14.77 -13.21
N PHE A 134 10.14 -14.37 -12.01
CA PHE A 134 9.91 -12.98 -11.67
C PHE A 134 11.21 -12.35 -11.14
N PRO A 135 11.49 -11.07 -11.47
CA PRO A 135 12.63 -10.37 -10.89
C PRO A 135 12.57 -10.39 -9.35
N GLU A 136 13.72 -10.56 -8.71
CA GLU A 136 13.80 -10.43 -7.25
C GLU A 136 13.39 -9.01 -6.85
N GLU A 137 12.50 -8.91 -5.87
CA GLU A 137 12.10 -7.62 -5.34
C GLU A 137 13.29 -7.00 -4.62
N ASN A 138 13.66 -5.76 -4.98
CA ASN A 138 14.73 -5.06 -4.30
C ASN A 138 14.30 -4.83 -2.83
N PRO A 139 14.96 -5.46 -1.84
CA PRO A 139 14.58 -5.31 -0.44
C PRO A 139 14.69 -3.86 0.06
N ASP A 140 15.48 -3.01 -0.61
CA ASP A 140 15.58 -1.58 -0.29
C ASP A 140 14.30 -0.79 -0.65
N GLU A 141 13.50 -1.27 -1.60
CA GLU A 141 12.21 -0.67 -1.95
C GLU A 141 11.06 -1.17 -1.05
N MET A 142 11.26 -2.32 -0.39
CA MET A 142 10.42 -2.81 0.70
C MET A 142 10.90 -2.15 2.00
N ALA A 143 10.63 -0.86 2.17
CA ALA A 143 11.00 -0.13 3.38
C ALA A 143 10.72 -0.99 4.64
N PRO A 144 11.74 -1.28 5.48
CA PRO A 144 11.52 -2.09 6.66
C PRO A 144 10.52 -1.37 7.56
N ILE A 145 9.50 -2.09 8.04
CA ILE A 145 8.67 -1.63 9.16
C ILE A 145 9.61 -1.57 10.37
N VAL A 146 10.24 -0.41 10.58
CA VAL A 146 10.80 -0.06 11.88
C VAL A 146 9.59 0.30 12.73
N THR A 147 8.93 -0.71 13.30
CA THR A 147 8.10 -0.48 14.47
C THR A 147 9.08 -0.07 15.57
N PRO A 148 9.09 1.19 16.06
CA PRO A 148 9.89 1.50 17.23
C PRO A 148 9.39 0.58 18.34
N GLY A 149 10.30 -0.17 18.95
CA GLY A 149 9.97 -1.13 19.99
C GLY A 149 9.08 -0.49 21.04
N VAL A 150 8.07 -1.24 21.48
CA VAL A 150 7.20 -0.88 22.60
C VAL A 150 8.09 -0.54 23.79
N SER A 151 8.31 0.75 23.99
CA SER A 151 8.99 1.27 25.15
C SER A 151 7.96 1.26 26.25
N VAL A 152 7.91 0.17 27.01
CA VAL A 152 7.28 0.18 28.33
C VAL A 152 8.16 1.07 29.21
N ALA A 153 7.98 2.38 29.08
CA ALA A 153 8.49 3.37 30.01
C ALA A 153 7.33 3.70 30.95
N ALA A 154 7.41 3.11 32.15
CA ALA A 154 6.60 3.47 33.30
C ALA A 154 6.52 5.00 33.42
N SER A 155 5.30 5.53 33.41
CA SER A 155 5.08 6.97 33.61
C SER A 155 5.34 7.32 35.07
N GLU A 156 6.40 8.08 35.29
CA GLU A 156 6.64 8.88 36.49
C GLU A 156 5.59 10.02 36.61
N LEU A 157 5.12 10.24 37.83
CA LEU A 157 4.59 11.52 38.34
C LEU A 157 5.30 11.70 39.70
N SER A 158 5.84 12.85 40.14
CA SER A 158 5.94 14.20 39.61
C SER A 158 6.85 15.00 40.57
N ASN A 159 7.61 15.94 40.00
CA ASN A 159 8.14 17.19 40.55
C ASN A 159 9.25 17.23 41.62
N SER A 160 10.23 18.10 41.35
CA SER A 160 11.27 18.57 42.26
C SER A 160 11.27 20.11 42.35
N HIS A 161 11.83 20.62 43.46
CA HIS A 161 12.20 22.02 43.81
C HIS A 161 11.08 22.97 44.31
N ALA A 162 11.24 23.84 45.33
CA ALA A 162 12.20 24.05 46.42
C ALA A 162 11.65 25.15 47.37
N GLN A 163 12.06 25.10 48.65
CA GLN A 163 12.29 26.21 49.61
C GLN A 163 11.15 26.95 50.40
N SER A 164 11.15 26.65 51.72
CA SER A 164 11.02 27.51 52.93
C SER A 164 9.72 28.24 53.29
N GLN A 165 9.08 27.87 54.42
CA GLN A 165 9.16 28.54 55.73
C GLN A 165 8.34 27.80 56.82
N GLN A 166 8.61 28.16 58.08
CA GLN A 166 8.39 27.46 59.35
C GLN A 166 6.91 27.35 59.83
N TYR A 167 6.55 26.25 60.52
CA TYR A 167 6.07 26.16 61.93
C TYR A 167 5.35 24.81 62.23
N SER A 168 5.64 24.24 63.42
CA SER A 168 4.91 23.27 64.30
C SER A 168 3.81 22.34 63.70
N SER A 169 3.63 21.06 64.02
CA SER A 169 3.93 20.23 65.20
C SER A 169 3.42 18.78 64.95
N SER A 170 4.02 17.79 65.62
CA SER A 170 3.45 16.49 66.07
C SER A 170 2.94 15.44 65.04
N LEU A 171 3.64 14.30 64.99
CA LEU A 171 3.12 12.93 64.73
C LEU A 171 2.58 12.33 66.07
N PRO A 172 2.00 11.10 66.18
CA PRO A 172 1.86 10.00 65.19
C PRO A 172 0.49 9.25 65.22
N GLY A 173 0.32 8.26 64.34
CA GLY A 173 -0.62 7.13 64.57
C GLY A 173 -0.93 6.35 63.28
N THR A 174 -0.16 5.32 62.94
CA THR A 174 -0.49 3.89 63.11
C THR A 174 -1.89 3.47 62.63
N ALA A 175 -1.96 2.66 61.57
CA ALA A 175 -2.46 1.27 61.61
C ALA A 175 -2.68 0.70 60.20
N ASN A 176 -2.09 -0.48 59.97
CA ASN A 176 -2.40 -1.41 58.89
C ASN A 176 -3.79 -2.06 59.05
N SER A 177 -4.45 -2.40 57.94
CA SER A 177 -5.18 -3.66 57.67
C SER A 177 -5.77 -3.58 56.24
N LEU A 178 -5.31 -4.35 55.25
CA LEU A 178 -5.60 -5.77 54.95
C LEU A 178 -7.09 -6.11 54.80
N THR A 179 -7.57 -6.17 53.55
CA THR A 179 -8.63 -7.07 53.00
C THR A 179 -8.38 -7.17 51.48
N SER A 180 -7.82 -8.26 50.93
CA SER A 180 -8.44 -9.54 50.54
C SER A 180 -9.24 -9.49 49.24
N ASP A 181 -8.78 -10.33 48.29
CA ASP A 181 -9.26 -10.65 46.95
C ASP A 181 -10.68 -11.22 46.85
N HIS A 182 -11.31 -10.99 45.68
CA HIS A 182 -12.34 -11.76 44.92
C HIS A 182 -13.11 -10.73 44.06
N ASP A 183 -13.34 -10.82 42.74
CA ASP A 183 -13.64 -11.95 41.85
C ASP A 183 -13.26 -11.64 40.38
N ILE A 184 -12.75 -12.65 39.67
CA ILE A 184 -12.62 -12.71 38.20
C ILE A 184 -13.63 -13.75 37.70
N MET A 185 -14.67 -13.31 36.97
CA MET A 185 -15.29 -14.04 35.83
C MET A 185 -16.59 -13.33 35.43
N GLY A 186 -16.65 -12.80 34.20
CA GLY A 186 -17.87 -12.19 33.69
C GLY A 186 -17.94 -11.89 32.18
N ASP A 187 -16.86 -12.10 31.40
CA ASP A 187 -16.84 -11.62 30.00
C ASP A 187 -17.00 -12.70 28.92
N GLU A 188 -17.08 -14.00 29.25
CA GLU A 188 -17.19 -15.06 28.23
C GLU A 188 -18.66 -15.41 27.86
N GLU A 189 -19.63 -15.07 28.71
CA GLU A 189 -21.04 -15.37 28.47
C GLU A 189 -21.69 -14.37 27.48
N LEU A 190 -21.20 -13.13 27.42
CA LEU A 190 -21.75 -12.07 26.57
C LEU A 190 -21.43 -12.29 25.07
N ALA A 191 -20.28 -12.91 24.77
CA ALA A 191 -19.86 -13.21 23.40
C ALA A 191 -20.70 -14.32 22.76
N ARG A 192 -21.22 -15.26 23.55
CA ARG A 192 -22.06 -16.36 23.06
C ARG A 192 -23.51 -15.94 22.81
N GLN A 193 -23.98 -14.87 23.45
CA GLN A 193 -25.34 -14.35 23.28
C GLN A 193 -25.50 -13.56 21.96
N LEU A 194 -24.45 -12.92 21.45
CA LEU A 194 -24.51 -12.04 20.27
C LEU A 194 -24.54 -12.75 18.91
N VAL A 195 -24.17 -14.04 18.84
CA VAL A 195 -24.13 -14.79 17.57
C VAL A 195 -25.50 -15.38 17.18
N ARG A 196 -26.47 -15.42 18.09
CA ARG A 196 -27.80 -16.03 17.84
C ARG A 196 -28.89 -15.10 17.31
N GLN A 197 -28.61 -13.82 17.07
CA GLN A 197 -29.62 -12.87 16.58
C GLN A 197 -29.45 -12.39 15.12
N ASN A 198 -28.58 -12.99 14.31
CA ASN A 198 -28.41 -12.59 12.91
C ASN A 198 -28.54 -13.73 11.88
N PHE A 199 -29.41 -14.70 12.13
CA PHE A 199 -29.94 -15.59 11.09
C PHE A 199 -31.46 -15.70 11.20
#